data_AF-A0A662HWF4-F1
#
_entry.id   AF-A0A662HWF4-F1
#
_cell.length_a   1.000
_cell.length_b   1.000
_cell.length_c   1.000
_cell.angle_alpha   90.00
_cell.angle_beta   90.00
_cell.angle_gamma   90.00
#
_symmetry.space_group_name_H-M   'P 1'
#
loop_
_entity.id
_entity.type
_entity.pdbx_description
1 polymer ?
#
loop_
_entity_poly.entity_id
_entity_poly.type
_entity_poly.pdbx_seq_one_letter_code
_entity_poly.pdbx_strand_id
1 'polypeptide(L)'
;MWGLIYFTILKLNKLKRAIIEKWECLNYRIKVYFHIVVAIIEENYVICEILGKEEGLIRLKYSGIENLALKFMRKGFKVLDWEEETDGIVYREFIMLEKNEKIIRLFTKEISITLRPAEVEWYIRKYQC
;
A
#
# COMPACT_ATOMS: atom_id res chain seq x y z
N MET A 1 -41.75 26.99 30.98
CA MET A 1 -41.43 27.23 29.54
C MET A 1 -39.94 27.01 29.23
N TRP A 2 -39.02 27.62 29.98
CA TRP A 2 -37.56 27.47 29.80
C TRP A 2 -37.00 26.04 29.91
N GLY A 3 -37.55 25.19 30.78
CA GLY A 3 -37.12 23.79 30.92
C GLY A 3 -37.37 22.94 29.66
N LEU A 4 -38.45 23.20 28.92
CA LEU A 4 -38.76 22.51 27.66
C LEU A 4 -37.81 22.94 26.54
N ILE A 5 -37.46 24.23 26.50
CA ILE A 5 -36.47 24.78 25.57
C ILE A 5 -35.09 24.15 25.85
N TYR A 6 -34.67 24.12 27.12
CA TYR A 6 -33.40 23.50 27.53
C TYR A 6 -33.33 22.01 27.17
N PHE A 7 -34.39 21.25 27.43
CA PHE A 7 -34.46 19.82 27.09
C PHE A 7 -34.41 19.58 25.57
N THR A 8 -34.99 20.48 24.78
CA THR A 8 -34.96 20.44 23.32
C THR A 8 -33.53 20.69 22.79
N ILE A 9 -32.83 21.68 23.34
CA ILE A 9 -31.43 21.96 23.02
C ILE A 9 -30.53 20.75 23.35
N LEU A 10 -30.73 20.12 24.51
CA LEU A 10 -30.01 18.90 24.89
C LEU A 10 -30.23 17.74 23.91
N LYS A 11 -31.47 17.52 23.47
CA LYS A 11 -31.80 16.50 22.47
C LYS A 11 -31.15 16.79 21.12
N LEU A 12 -31.18 18.04 20.66
CA LEU A 12 -30.53 18.46 19.42
C LEU A 12 -29.00 18.27 19.48
N ASN A 13 -28.38 18.58 20.62
CA ASN A 13 -26.94 18.34 20.81
C ASN A 13 -26.57 16.86 20.79
N LYS A 14 -27.40 15.99 21.40
CA LYS A 14 -27.22 14.53 21.30
C LYS A 14 -27.36 14.04 19.87
N LEU A 15 -28.37 14.53 19.14
CA LEU A 15 -28.56 14.20 17.73
C LEU A 15 -27.36 14.65 16.88
N LYS A 16 -26.86 15.87 17.09
CA LYS A 16 -25.68 16.40 16.40
C LYS A 16 -24.45 15.50 16.61
N ARG A 17 -24.18 15.07 17.85
CA ARG A 17 -23.06 14.14 18.14
C ARG A 17 -23.22 12.80 17.41
N ALA A 18 -24.42 12.22 17.47
CA ALA A 18 -24.69 10.95 16.79
C ALA A 18 -24.53 11.05 15.26
N ILE A 19 -24.90 12.18 14.66
CA ILE A 19 -24.67 12.43 13.22
C ILE A 19 -23.18 12.52 12.91
N ILE A 20 -22.41 13.25 13.73
CA ILE A 20 -20.95 13.38 13.55
C ILE A 20 -20.27 12.02 13.67
N GLU A 21 -20.56 11.24 14.71
CA GLU A 21 -19.97 9.90 14.90
C GLU A 21 -20.28 8.97 13.72
N LYS A 22 -21.54 8.98 13.24
CA LYS A 22 -21.93 8.19 12.06
C LYS A 22 -21.22 8.65 10.80
N TRP A 23 -21.06 9.96 10.62
CA TRP A 23 -20.35 10.55 9.48
C TRP A 23 -18.86 10.18 9.50
N GLU A 24 -18.21 10.26 10.66
CA GLU A 24 -16.82 9.84 10.84
C GLU A 24 -16.63 8.35 10.55
N CYS A 25 -17.53 7.49 11.04
CA CYS A 25 -17.51 6.06 10.74
C CYS A 25 -17.65 5.79 9.24
N LEU A 26 -18.57 6.49 8.57
CA LEU A 26 -18.79 6.37 7.13
C LEU A 26 -17.57 6.84 6.34
N ASN A 27 -16.99 7.98 6.72
CA ASN A 27 -15.75 8.50 6.13
C ASN A 27 -14.58 7.53 6.31
N TYR A 28 -14.43 6.93 7.48
CA TYR A 28 -13.39 5.93 7.72
C TYR A 28 -13.54 4.73 6.78
N ARG A 29 -14.77 4.20 6.65
CA ARG A 29 -15.05 3.09 5.72
C ARG A 29 -14.75 3.47 4.26
N ILE A 30 -15.22 4.62 3.82
CA ILE A 30 -15.00 5.12 2.46
C ILE A 30 -13.50 5.31 2.18
N LYS A 31 -12.74 5.86 3.13
CA LYS A 31 -11.29 6.09 3.00
C LYS A 31 -10.52 4.79 2.76
N VAL A 32 -10.92 3.70 3.43
CA VAL A 32 -10.33 2.37 3.23
C VAL A 32 -10.57 1.88 1.80
N TYR A 33 -11.79 2.02 1.26
CA TYR A 33 -12.07 1.66 -0.14
C TYR A 33 -11.26 2.48 -1.13
N PHE A 34 -11.09 3.79 -0.90
CA PHE A 34 -10.21 4.61 -1.73
C PHE A 34 -8.76 4.12 -1.69
N HIS A 35 -8.23 3.75 -0.52
CA HIS A 35 -6.88 3.20 -0.43
C HIS A 35 -6.73 1.90 -1.23
N ILE A 36 -7.72 1.00 -1.15
CA ILE A 36 -7.72 -0.25 -1.92
C ILE A 36 -7.72 0.04 -3.43
N VAL A 37 -8.59 0.95 -3.90
CA VAL A 37 -8.68 1.29 -5.32
C VAL A 37 -7.37 1.90 -5.82
N VAL A 38 -6.78 2.84 -5.07
CA VAL A 38 -5.52 3.47 -5.46
C VAL A 38 -4.36 2.47 -5.45
N ALA A 39 -4.31 1.54 -4.49
CA ALA A 39 -3.32 0.46 -4.47
C ALA A 39 -3.43 -0.43 -5.73
N ILE A 40 -4.65 -0.79 -6.13
CA ILE A 40 -4.88 -1.59 -7.36
C ILE A 40 -4.41 -0.83 -8.60
N ILE A 41 -4.68 0.48 -8.68
CA ILE A 41 -4.23 1.33 -9.79
C ILE A 41 -2.70 1.39 -9.83
N GLU A 42 -2.06 1.64 -8.69
CA GLU A 42 -0.60 1.68 -8.55
C GLU A 42 0.04 0.35 -8.98
N GLU A 43 -0.49 -0.79 -8.51
CA GLU A 43 0.00 -2.12 -8.90
C GLU A 43 -0.06 -2.35 -10.40
N ASN A 44 -1.18 -1.98 -11.03
CA ASN A 44 -1.33 -2.13 -12.48
C ASN A 44 -0.38 -1.20 -13.24
N TYR A 45 -0.18 0.02 -12.77
CA TYR A 45 0.80 0.94 -13.33
C TYR A 45 2.21 0.36 -13.27
N VAL A 46 2.65 -0.14 -12.11
CA VAL A 46 3.97 -0.74 -11.95
C VAL A 46 4.18 -1.95 -12.86
N ILE A 47 3.17 -2.82 -12.99
CA ILE A 47 3.23 -3.96 -13.90
C ILE A 47 3.38 -3.49 -15.35
N CYS A 48 2.61 -2.48 -15.78
CA CYS A 48 2.71 -1.94 -17.13
C CYS A 48 4.10 -1.34 -17.41
N GLU A 49 4.64 -0.58 -16.47
CA GLU A 49 5.98 0.00 -16.58
C GLU A 49 7.06 -1.07 -16.68
N ILE A 50 7.00 -2.09 -15.81
CA ILE A 50 7.92 -3.23 -15.85
C ILE A 50 7.79 -4.01 -17.16
N LEU A 51 6.61 -4.19 -17.72
CA LEU A 51 6.48 -4.89 -18.99
C LEU A 51 6.94 -4.05 -20.19
N GLY A 52 6.83 -2.72 -20.10
CA GLY A 52 7.15 -1.79 -21.19
C GLY A 52 8.60 -1.30 -21.25
N LYS A 53 9.32 -1.26 -20.12
CA LYS A 53 10.67 -0.69 -20.02
C LYS A 53 11.71 -1.72 -19.62
N GLU A 54 12.92 -1.61 -20.15
CA GLU A 54 14.01 -2.55 -19.83
C GLU A 54 14.48 -2.43 -18.38
N GLU A 55 14.58 -1.20 -17.89
CA GLU A 55 14.98 -0.86 -16.52
C GLU A 55 14.09 0.23 -15.91
N GLY A 56 14.12 0.34 -14.59
CA GLY A 56 13.49 1.43 -13.87
C GLY A 56 13.40 1.21 -12.38
N LEU A 57 12.96 2.27 -11.69
CA LEU A 57 12.74 2.30 -10.25
C LEU A 57 11.46 3.07 -9.94
N ILE A 58 10.57 2.48 -9.15
CA ILE A 58 9.31 3.09 -8.70
C ILE A 58 9.20 2.96 -7.19
N ARG A 59 8.81 4.06 -6.54
CA ARG A 59 8.43 4.06 -5.12
C ARG A 59 6.93 3.83 -5.01
N LEU A 60 6.54 2.83 -4.22
CA LEU A 60 5.15 2.54 -3.91
C LEU A 60 4.69 3.41 -2.74
N LYS A 61 3.46 3.90 -2.82
CA LYS A 61 2.83 4.69 -1.76
C LYS A 61 1.66 3.98 -1.12
N TYR A 62 0.99 3.08 -1.84
CA TYR A 62 -0.25 2.46 -1.40
C TYR A 62 -0.21 0.94 -1.42
N SER A 63 0.46 0.34 -2.40
CA SER A 63 0.61 -1.10 -2.51
C SER A 63 1.79 -1.62 -1.67
N GLY A 64 1.58 -2.79 -1.06
CA GLY A 64 2.64 -3.53 -0.37
C GLY A 64 3.37 -4.47 -1.33
N ILE A 65 4.64 -4.74 -1.04
CA ILE A 65 5.48 -5.58 -1.91
C ILE A 65 4.97 -7.02 -2.03
N GLU A 66 4.35 -7.59 -0.99
CA GLU A 66 3.84 -8.96 -0.97
C GLU A 66 2.73 -9.15 -2.02
N ASN A 67 1.76 -8.23 -2.05
CA ASN A 67 0.66 -8.26 -3.03
C ASN A 67 1.18 -8.12 -4.46
N LEU A 68 2.17 -7.25 -4.65
CA LEU A 68 2.79 -7.05 -5.94
C LEU A 68 3.60 -8.28 -6.38
N ALA A 69 4.34 -8.91 -5.46
CA ALA A 69 5.04 -10.16 -5.69
C ALA A 69 4.08 -11.29 -6.12
N LEU A 70 2.95 -11.45 -5.41
CA LEU A 70 1.90 -12.40 -5.76
C LEU A 70 1.34 -12.16 -7.17
N LYS A 71 1.13 -10.89 -7.55
CA LYS A 71 0.70 -10.55 -8.92
C LYS A 71 1.74 -10.92 -9.97
N PHE A 72 3.03 -10.69 -9.71
CA PHE A 72 4.11 -11.10 -10.61
C PHE A 72 4.23 -12.62 -10.72
N MET A 73 4.14 -13.35 -9.60
CA MET A 73 4.12 -14.80 -9.59
C MET A 73 2.98 -15.36 -10.45
N ARG A 74 1.77 -14.80 -10.32
CA ARG A 74 0.62 -15.16 -11.18
C ARG A 74 0.84 -14.86 -12.67
N LYS A 75 1.69 -13.89 -12.99
CA LYS A 75 2.12 -13.57 -14.37
C LYS A 75 3.31 -14.42 -14.85
N GLY A 76 3.76 -15.39 -14.05
CA GLY A 76 4.80 -16.34 -14.40
C GLY A 76 6.23 -15.91 -14.07
N PHE A 77 6.40 -14.90 -13.21
CA PHE A 77 7.70 -14.62 -12.60
C PHE A 77 8.00 -15.66 -11.52
N LYS A 78 9.26 -16.09 -11.42
CA LYS A 78 9.73 -17.02 -10.39
C LYS A 78 10.45 -16.25 -9.29
N VAL A 79 10.25 -16.64 -8.05
CA VAL A 79 11.04 -16.11 -6.92
C VAL A 79 12.45 -16.69 -7.02
N LEU A 80 13.44 -15.81 -7.04
CA LEU A 80 14.86 -16.16 -6.94
C LEU A 80 15.33 -16.13 -5.49
N ASP A 81 14.90 -15.11 -4.75
CA ASP A 81 15.31 -14.88 -3.39
C ASP A 81 14.20 -14.17 -2.59
N TRP A 82 14.12 -14.47 -1.31
CA TRP A 82 13.22 -13.84 -0.36
C TRP A 82 13.94 -13.77 0.98
N GLU A 83 14.34 -12.55 1.35
CA GLU A 83 15.02 -12.27 2.61
C GLU A 83 14.13 -11.39 3.50
N GLU A 84 14.03 -11.78 4.77
CA GLU A 84 13.40 -11.00 5.82
C GLU A 84 14.41 -10.81 6.95
N GLU A 85 14.78 -9.55 7.21
CA GLU A 85 15.72 -9.18 8.26
C GLU A 85 15.02 -8.25 9.27
N THR A 86 15.08 -8.62 10.55
CA THR A 86 14.43 -7.87 11.64
C THR A 86 15.42 -7.61 12.77
N ASP A 87 15.89 -6.36 12.89
CA ASP A 87 16.83 -5.93 13.94
C ASP A 87 16.11 -5.27 15.15
N GLY A 88 14.83 -5.59 15.36
CA GLY A 88 13.98 -5.04 16.42
C GLY A 88 13.57 -3.56 16.24
N ILE A 89 14.35 -2.77 15.50
CA ILE A 89 14.09 -1.35 15.19
C ILE A 89 13.78 -1.15 13.70
N VAL A 90 14.34 -2.00 12.84
CA VAL A 90 14.20 -1.92 11.38
C VAL A 90 13.74 -3.28 10.87
N TYR A 91 12.64 -3.28 10.11
CA TYR A 91 12.20 -4.45 9.34
C TYR A 91 12.55 -4.22 7.88
N ARG A 92 13.28 -5.17 7.28
CA ARG A 92 13.63 -5.17 5.87
C ARG A 92 13.09 -6.43 5.25
N GLU A 93 12.37 -6.26 4.16
CA GLU A 93 11.89 -7.36 3.35
C GLU A 93 12.34 -7.13 1.92
N PHE A 94 12.92 -8.18 1.35
CA PHE A 94 13.48 -8.17 0.02
C PHE A 94 12.97 -9.38 -0.75
N ILE A 95 12.38 -9.13 -1.92
CA ILE A 95 11.91 -10.19 -2.82
C ILE A 95 12.52 -9.97 -4.19
N MET A 96 13.27 -10.96 -4.68
CA MET A 96 13.81 -10.97 -6.03
C MET A 96 13.01 -11.94 -6.91
N LEU A 97 12.56 -11.46 -8.07
CA LEU A 97 11.76 -12.22 -9.03
C LEU A 97 12.42 -12.20 -10.41
N GLU A 98 12.30 -13.28 -11.18
CA GLU A 98 12.83 -13.40 -12.55
C GLU A 98 11.81 -13.94 -13.55
N LYS A 99 11.80 -13.35 -14.75
CA LYS A 99 11.15 -13.92 -15.95
C LYS A 99 11.87 -13.47 -17.20
N ASN A 100 12.26 -14.41 -18.07
CA ASN A 100 12.86 -14.13 -19.38
C ASN A 100 14.00 -13.09 -19.31
N GLU A 101 15.00 -13.35 -18.45
CA GLU A 101 16.15 -12.44 -18.19
C GLU A 101 15.80 -11.13 -17.48
N LYS A 102 14.52 -10.84 -17.23
CA LYS A 102 14.11 -9.68 -16.47
C LYS A 102 14.12 -9.97 -14.99
N ILE A 103 14.88 -9.19 -14.23
CA ILE A 103 14.94 -9.22 -12.78
C ILE A 103 14.08 -8.10 -12.22
N ILE A 104 13.27 -8.41 -11.23
CA ILE A 104 12.53 -7.45 -10.41
C ILE A 104 13.00 -7.60 -8.98
N ARG A 105 13.29 -6.49 -8.33
CA ARG A 105 13.67 -6.40 -6.93
C ARG A 105 12.63 -5.56 -6.20
N LEU A 106 12.00 -6.14 -5.20
CA LEU A 106 11.05 -5.48 -4.34
C LEU A 106 11.71 -5.27 -2.98
N PHE A 107 11.70 -4.04 -2.50
CA PHE A 107 12.30 -3.67 -1.23
C PHE A 107 11.23 -3.03 -0.35
N THR A 108 11.14 -3.46 0.90
CA THR A 108 10.47 -2.69 1.95
C THR A 108 11.48 -2.40 3.04
N LYS A 109 11.62 -1.13 3.40
CA LYS A 109 12.39 -0.72 4.57
C LYS A 109 11.48 -0.01 5.54
N GLU A 110 11.09 -0.69 6.60
CA GLU A 110 10.34 -0.10 7.69
C GLU A 110 11.31 0.42 8.75
N ILE A 111 11.45 1.75 8.83
CA ILE A 111 12.31 2.44 9.81
C ILE A 111 11.50 2.82 11.06
N SER A 112 10.19 3.01 10.91
CA SER A 112 9.23 3.29 11.99
C SER A 112 7.80 3.02 11.50
N ILE A 113 6.81 3.05 12.41
CA ILE A 113 5.36 2.93 12.10
C ILE A 113 4.92 3.93 11.02
N THR A 114 5.65 5.05 10.87
CA THR A 114 5.32 6.15 9.95
C THR A 114 6.13 6.16 8.66
N LEU A 115 7.23 5.40 8.55
CA LEU A 115 8.12 5.42 7.39
C LEU A 115 8.30 3.99 6.83
N ARG A 116 7.49 3.68 5.82
CA ARG A 116 7.50 2.41 5.08
C ARG A 116 7.72 2.67 3.57
N PRO A 117 8.90 3.15 3.14
CA PRO A 117 9.23 3.16 1.73
C PRO A 117 9.25 1.71 1.21
N ALA A 118 8.32 1.42 0.30
CA ALA A 118 8.38 0.25 -0.55
C ALA A 118 8.85 0.68 -1.93
N GLU A 119 9.86 0.00 -2.47
CA GLU A 119 10.48 0.34 -3.75
C GLU A 119 10.50 -0.89 -4.66
N VAL A 120 10.38 -0.64 -5.96
CA VAL A 120 10.39 -1.64 -7.01
C VAL A 120 11.44 -1.23 -8.02
N GLU A 121 12.49 -2.03 -8.16
CA GLU A 121 13.54 -1.87 -9.15
C GLU A 121 13.45 -3.02 -10.15
N TRP A 122 13.71 -2.76 -11.43
CA TRP A 122 13.82 -3.82 -12.43
C TRP A 122 14.90 -3.51 -13.46
N TYR A 123 15.45 -4.57 -14.05
CA TYR A 123 16.46 -4.48 -15.10
C TYR A 123 16.55 -5.82 -15.87
N ILE A 124 17.23 -5.82 -17.02
CA ILE A 124 17.54 -7.04 -17.78
C ILE A 124 18.92 -7.56 -17.35
N ARG A 125 19.05 -8.86 -17.09
CA ARG A 125 20.26 -9.52 -16.55
C ARG A 125 21.54 -9.28 -17.37
N LYS A 126 21.41 -8.88 -18.63
CA LYS A 126 22.53 -8.54 -19.52
C LYS A 126 23.40 -7.37 -19.02
N TYR A 127 22.94 -6.61 -18.01
CA TYR A 127 23.64 -5.44 -17.48
C TYR A 127 24.52 -5.70 -16.23
N GLN A 128 24.77 -6.96 -15.84
CA GLN A 128 25.72 -7.28 -14.77
C GLN A 128 27.02 -7.87 -15.36
N CYS A 129 27.99 -7.00 -15.62
CA CYS A 129 29.42 -7.34 -15.77
C CYS A 129 30.12 -7.25 -14.43
#